data_AF-A0A0N4Y2D2-F1
#
_entry.id   AF-A0A0N4Y2D2-F1
#
_cell.length_a   1.000
_cell.length_b   1.000
_cell.length_c   1.000
_cell.angle_alpha   90.00
_cell.angle_beta   90.00
_cell.angle_gamma   90.00
#
_symmetry.space_group_name_H-M   'P 1'
#
loop_
_entity.id
_entity.type
_entity.pdbx_description
1 polymer ?
#
loop_
_entity_poly.entity_id
_entity_poly.type
_entity_poly.pdbx_seq_one_letter_code
_entity_poly.pdbx_strand_id
1 'polypeptide(L)'
;MNGTKLSTRFWLFAAVCTWLGYTLDGTDGKQARRIGASGPTGELFDHGLDSWSTVPFTITIFSVFGRGEFSVSPLSLLCILVSVQVVFIVTHWEKYNTGVLYLSWGYDASQYALTLVYLFTYWVGYEWFKFYVFGKISPAIIFESTFYLCCVGSVVMSVYNMWYSYAVDKTFKQKSFYEAIRPMIPSVFLFVVSIVWAAASRTDVCGTDPRTFFFAMGTCRLIISQMSNHRCEVWNALLALYTCVAGLSLLMPSAELTLLRVSNLVIILLHSHYGICVDGDFEAY
;
A
#
# COMPACT_ATOMS: atom_id res chain seq x y z
N MET A 1 -7.67 -21.86 16.00
CA MET A 1 -7.25 -22.40 14.69
C MET A 1 -5.73 -22.44 14.66
N ASN A 2 -5.13 -23.62 14.52
CA ASN A 2 -3.68 -23.79 14.37
C ASN A 2 -3.25 -23.11 13.07
N GLY A 3 -2.60 -21.95 13.17
CA GLY A 3 -1.98 -21.32 12.00
C GLY A 3 -0.96 -22.28 11.39
N THR A 4 -1.02 -22.47 10.07
CA THR A 4 0.03 -23.18 9.34
C THR A 4 1.36 -22.53 9.62
N LYS A 5 2.29 -23.28 10.23
CA LYS A 5 3.66 -22.82 10.46
C LYS A 5 4.33 -22.59 9.11
N LEU A 6 4.80 -21.37 8.87
CA LEU A 6 5.63 -21.08 7.70
C LEU A 6 6.96 -21.82 7.86
N SER A 7 7.38 -22.52 6.80
CA SER A 7 8.69 -23.18 6.78
C SER A 7 9.79 -22.14 6.94
N THR A 8 10.86 -22.44 7.67
CA THR A 8 12.00 -21.52 7.80
C THR A 8 12.56 -21.12 6.43
N ARG A 9 12.54 -22.02 5.45
CA ARG A 9 12.98 -21.74 4.05
C ARG A 9 12.15 -20.66 3.36
N PHE A 10 10.91 -20.45 3.77
CA PHE A 10 10.08 -19.35 3.26
C PHE A 10 10.72 -18.00 3.55
N TRP A 11 11.34 -17.82 4.72
CA TRP A 11 11.96 -16.54 5.09
C TRP A 11 13.21 -16.24 4.26
N LEU A 12 14.02 -17.27 3.93
CA LEU A 12 15.14 -17.09 3.00
C LEU A 12 14.63 -16.71 1.61
N PHE A 13 13.60 -17.39 1.12
CA PHE A 13 12.98 -17.05 -0.16
C PHE A 13 12.42 -15.62 -0.17
N ALA A 14 11.69 -15.23 0.87
CA ALA A 14 11.16 -13.87 1.02
C ALA A 14 12.28 -12.82 1.05
N ALA A 15 13.39 -13.07 1.75
CA ALA A 15 14.56 -12.19 1.77
C ALA A 15 15.16 -12.01 0.37
N VAL A 16 15.39 -13.11 -0.35
CA VAL A 16 15.95 -13.07 -1.71
C VAL A 16 15.01 -12.34 -2.67
N CYS A 17 13.71 -12.66 -2.64
CA CYS A 17 12.72 -11.99 -3.47
C CYS A 17 12.59 -10.50 -3.17
N THR A 18 12.61 -10.10 -1.89
CA THR A 18 12.52 -8.69 -1.49
C THR A 18 13.76 -7.92 -1.95
N TRP A 19 14.96 -8.48 -1.73
CA TRP A 19 16.20 -7.86 -2.16
C TRP A 19 16.30 -7.75 -3.68
N LEU A 20 15.96 -8.81 -4.41
CA LEU A 20 15.94 -8.78 -5.88
C LEU A 20 14.90 -7.79 -6.39
N GLY A 21 13.68 -7.81 -5.84
CA GLY A 21 12.60 -6.91 -6.22
C GLY A 21 13.04 -5.45 -6.09
N TYR A 22 13.49 -5.05 -4.91
CA TYR A 22 14.00 -3.71 -4.64
C TYR A 22 15.20 -3.33 -5.54
N THR A 23 16.13 -4.26 -5.76
CA THR A 23 17.31 -3.98 -6.60
C THR A 23 16.92 -3.78 -8.06
N LEU A 24 16.02 -4.62 -8.59
CA LEU A 24 15.56 -4.55 -9.98
C LEU A 24 14.73 -3.31 -10.23
N ASP A 25 13.82 -2.99 -9.30
CA ASP A 25 13.04 -1.76 -9.27
C ASP A 25 13.96 -0.53 -9.36
N GLY A 26 14.95 -0.39 -8.47
CA GLY A 26 15.91 0.72 -8.53
C GLY A 26 16.84 0.76 -9.76
N THR A 27 16.80 -0.23 -10.65
CA THR A 27 17.57 -0.27 -11.90
C THR A 27 16.79 0.08 -13.15
N ASP A 28 15.46 -0.02 -13.14
CA ASP A 28 14.65 0.10 -14.35
C ASP A 28 14.69 1.51 -14.96
N GLY A 29 14.56 2.57 -14.15
CA GLY A 29 14.61 3.96 -14.59
C GLY A 29 16.02 4.37 -15.01
N LYS A 30 17.06 3.79 -14.38
CA LYS A 30 18.45 3.99 -14.80
C LYS A 30 18.67 3.38 -16.19
N GLN A 31 18.15 2.18 -16.42
CA GLN A 31 18.23 1.51 -17.70
C GLN A 31 17.41 2.23 -18.77
N ALA A 32 16.18 2.65 -18.47
CA ALA A 32 15.31 3.41 -19.36
C ALA A 32 15.98 4.71 -19.84
N ARG A 33 16.60 5.47 -18.92
CA ARG A 33 17.39 6.67 -19.28
C ARG A 33 18.59 6.35 -20.16
N ARG A 34 19.29 5.24 -19.89
CA ARG A 34 20.47 4.83 -20.66
C ARG A 34 20.14 4.47 -22.10
N ILE A 35 19.00 3.82 -22.34
CA ILE A 35 18.59 3.37 -23.69
C ILE A 35 17.66 4.36 -24.40
N GLY A 36 17.34 5.50 -23.76
CA GLY A 36 16.43 6.50 -24.33
C GLY A 36 14.95 6.09 -24.35
N ALA A 37 14.55 5.14 -23.49
CA ALA A 37 13.18 4.63 -23.39
C ALA A 37 12.40 5.19 -22.18
N SER A 38 12.83 6.32 -21.61
CA SER A 38 12.09 7.00 -20.55
C SER A 38 10.77 7.53 -21.08
N GLY A 39 9.66 7.26 -20.38
CA GLY A 39 8.36 7.78 -20.77
C GLY A 39 7.31 7.65 -19.65
N PRO A 40 6.16 8.34 -19.79
CA PRO A 40 5.09 8.35 -18.79
C PRO A 40 4.51 6.96 -18.49
N THR A 41 4.44 6.08 -19.50
CA THR A 41 3.99 4.70 -19.33
C THR A 41 4.93 3.88 -18.44
N GLY A 42 6.25 4.00 -18.65
CA GLY A 42 7.22 3.28 -17.83
C GLY A 42 7.15 3.72 -16.37
N GLU A 43 7.04 5.03 -16.16
CA GLU A 43 6.83 5.63 -14.84
C GLU A 43 5.52 5.14 -14.20
N LEU A 44 4.44 5.05 -14.98
CA LEU A 44 3.15 4.53 -14.54
C LEU A 44 3.22 3.08 -14.06
N PHE A 45 3.91 2.22 -14.82
CA PHE A 45 4.07 0.81 -14.44
C PHE A 45 4.91 0.65 -13.18
N ASP A 46 6.04 1.34 -13.08
CA ASP A 46 6.91 1.39 -11.89
C ASP A 46 6.07 1.72 -10.64
N HIS A 47 5.50 2.93 -10.59
CA HIS A 47 4.79 3.36 -9.38
C HIS A 47 3.48 2.61 -9.14
N GLY A 48 2.84 2.12 -10.21
CA GLY A 48 1.64 1.29 -10.12
C GLY A 48 1.93 -0.03 -9.40
N LEU A 49 2.99 -0.72 -9.81
CA LEU A 49 3.43 -1.97 -9.21
C LEU A 49 3.95 -1.76 -7.79
N ASP A 50 4.71 -0.69 -7.55
CA ASP A 50 5.19 -0.31 -6.21
C ASP A 50 4.05 -0.21 -5.20
N SER A 51 2.98 0.48 -5.56
CA SER A 51 1.82 0.64 -4.67
C SER A 51 1.12 -0.69 -4.35
N TRP A 52 1.11 -1.61 -5.30
CA TRP A 52 0.45 -2.89 -5.13
C TRP A 52 1.31 -3.83 -4.30
N SER A 53 2.64 -3.71 -4.42
CA SER A 53 3.64 -4.46 -3.66
C SER A 53 3.60 -4.18 -2.15
N THR A 54 3.08 -3.01 -1.73
CA THR A 54 2.92 -2.66 -0.31
C THR A 54 2.05 -3.68 0.46
N VAL A 55 1.06 -4.28 -0.20
CA VAL A 55 0.16 -5.27 0.40
C VAL A 55 0.91 -6.54 0.79
N PRO A 56 1.56 -7.28 -0.15
CA PRO A 56 2.32 -8.47 0.20
C PRO A 56 3.49 -8.16 1.14
N PHE A 57 4.15 -7.01 1.04
CA PHE A 57 5.22 -6.64 1.99
C PHE A 57 4.69 -6.49 3.42
N THR A 58 3.60 -5.75 3.60
CA THR A 58 2.97 -5.56 4.92
C THR A 58 2.48 -6.87 5.52
N ILE A 59 1.84 -7.72 4.71
CA ILE A 59 1.39 -9.04 5.17
C ILE A 59 2.58 -9.93 5.56
N THR A 60 3.64 -9.94 4.75
CA THR A 60 4.78 -10.86 4.95
C THR A 60 5.59 -10.46 6.17
N ILE A 61 5.84 -9.16 6.41
CA ILE A 61 6.59 -8.72 7.60
C ILE A 61 5.84 -9.02 8.90
N PHE A 62 4.53 -8.78 8.94
CA PHE A 62 3.74 -9.10 10.14
C PHE A 62 3.48 -10.61 10.31
N SER A 63 3.63 -11.40 9.24
CA SER A 63 3.58 -12.86 9.34
C SER A 63 4.72 -13.44 10.18
N VAL A 64 5.83 -12.71 10.36
CA VAL A 64 6.92 -13.09 11.29
C VAL A 64 6.40 -13.20 12.72
N PHE A 65 5.46 -12.33 13.11
CA PHE A 65 4.84 -12.36 14.42
C PHE A 65 3.70 -13.40 14.53
N GLY A 66 3.36 -14.11 13.46
CA GLY A 66 2.35 -15.19 13.47
C GLY A 66 0.94 -14.73 13.89
N ARG A 67 0.16 -15.62 14.50
CA ARG A 67 -1.12 -15.28 15.16
C ARG A 67 -1.06 -15.71 16.62
N GLY A 68 -1.60 -14.90 17.52
CA GLY A 68 -1.61 -15.17 18.97
C GLY A 68 -1.22 -13.94 19.79
N GLU A 69 -0.84 -14.17 21.05
CA GLU A 69 -0.56 -13.14 22.06
C GLU A 69 0.50 -12.12 21.63
N PHE A 70 1.56 -12.57 20.94
CA PHE A 70 2.67 -11.71 20.48
C PHE A 70 2.47 -11.17 19.06
N SER A 71 1.24 -11.16 18.55
CA SER A 71 0.91 -10.66 17.20
C SER A 71 -0.05 -9.47 17.27
N VAL A 72 -0.24 -8.83 16.12
CA VAL A 72 -1.24 -7.76 15.94
C VAL A 72 -2.58 -8.37 15.52
N SER A 73 -3.68 -7.68 15.85
CA SER A 73 -5.01 -8.10 15.39
C SER A 73 -5.14 -7.91 13.87
N PRO A 74 -6.04 -8.64 13.18
CA PRO A 74 -6.30 -8.42 11.75
C PRO A 74 -6.71 -6.96 11.43
N LEU A 75 -7.47 -6.33 12.33
CA LEU A 75 -7.84 -4.91 12.20
C LEU A 75 -6.64 -3.99 12.38
N SER A 76 -5.76 -4.26 13.35
CA SER A 76 -4.49 -3.54 13.50
C SER A 76 -3.63 -3.68 12.24
N LEU A 77 -3.54 -4.89 11.67
CA LEU A 77 -2.82 -5.13 10.43
C LEU A 77 -3.42 -4.37 9.24
N LEU A 78 -4.75 -4.23 9.17
CA LEU A 78 -5.42 -3.35 8.20
C LEU A 78 -4.99 -1.89 8.40
N CYS A 79 -4.99 -1.38 9.64
CA CYS A 79 -4.58 -0.01 9.94
C CYS A 79 -3.10 0.24 9.61
N ILE A 80 -2.22 -0.74 9.87
CA ILE A 80 -0.83 -0.67 9.46
C ILE A 80 -0.73 -0.61 7.93
N LEU A 81 -1.45 -1.46 7.19
CA LEU A 81 -1.45 -1.41 5.74
C LEU A 81 -1.96 -0.07 5.21
N VAL A 82 -3.02 0.48 5.81
CA VAL A 82 -3.49 1.84 5.51
C VAL A 82 -2.39 2.87 5.75
N SER A 83 -1.63 2.77 6.84
CA SER A 83 -0.53 3.71 7.12
C SER A 83 0.59 3.65 6.07
N VAL A 84 0.92 2.44 5.58
CA VAL A 84 1.90 2.25 4.50
C VAL A 84 1.38 2.86 3.20
N GLN A 85 0.11 2.62 2.87
CA GLN A 85 -0.51 3.20 1.67
C GLN A 85 -0.62 4.72 1.77
N VAL A 86 -0.85 5.28 2.94
CA VAL A 86 -0.86 6.73 3.17
C VAL A 86 0.52 7.33 2.88
N VAL A 87 1.61 6.71 3.33
CA VAL A 87 2.98 7.16 3.01
C VAL A 87 3.16 7.24 1.49
N PHE A 88 2.78 6.18 0.80
CA PHE A 88 2.89 6.12 -0.66
C PHE A 88 2.01 7.16 -1.37
N ILE A 89 0.76 7.32 -0.96
CA ILE A 89 -0.17 8.29 -1.58
C ILE A 89 0.27 9.73 -1.32
N VAL A 90 0.81 10.02 -0.15
CA VAL A 90 1.15 11.39 0.24
C VAL A 90 2.40 11.89 -0.51
N THR A 91 3.38 11.04 -0.81
CA THR A 91 4.50 11.42 -1.69
C THR A 91 4.04 11.70 -3.12
N HIS A 92 3.03 10.97 -3.60
CA HIS A 92 2.42 11.23 -4.90
C HIS A 92 1.53 12.48 -4.88
N TRP A 93 0.85 12.74 -3.77
CA TRP A 93 0.08 13.97 -3.54
C TRP A 93 1.00 15.19 -3.53
N GLU A 94 2.17 15.07 -2.93
CA GLU A 94 3.22 16.10 -3.00
C GLU A 94 3.65 16.35 -4.44
N LYS A 95 4.04 15.30 -5.19
CA LYS A 95 4.39 15.41 -6.61
C LYS A 95 3.28 16.02 -7.47
N TYR A 96 2.02 15.67 -7.22
CA TYR A 96 0.88 16.25 -7.93
C TYR A 96 0.83 17.77 -7.82
N ASN A 97 1.16 18.29 -6.64
CA ASN A 97 1.07 19.69 -6.29
C ASN A 97 2.32 20.48 -6.61
N THR A 98 3.51 19.89 -6.49
CA THR A 98 4.81 20.56 -6.69
C THR A 98 5.45 20.25 -8.04
N GLY A 99 5.08 19.14 -8.68
CA GLY A 99 5.73 18.61 -9.88
C GLY A 99 7.01 17.82 -9.62
N VAL A 100 7.44 17.70 -8.36
CA VAL A 100 8.68 17.03 -7.97
C VAL A 100 8.36 15.87 -7.04
N LEU A 101 8.86 14.67 -7.37
CA LEU A 101 8.76 13.51 -6.49
C LEU A 101 9.99 13.48 -5.57
N TYR A 102 9.76 13.72 -4.28
CA TYR A 102 10.78 13.53 -3.26
C TYR A 102 10.71 12.11 -2.74
N LEU A 103 11.64 11.26 -3.21
CA LEU A 103 11.81 9.94 -2.63
C LEU A 103 12.46 10.06 -1.25
N SER A 104 11.75 9.57 -0.22
CA SER A 104 12.31 9.50 1.11
C SER A 104 13.35 8.38 1.18
N TRP A 105 14.47 8.65 1.85
CA TRP A 105 15.44 7.61 2.26
C TRP A 105 14.81 6.52 3.13
N GLY A 106 13.63 6.80 3.72
CA GLY A 106 12.87 5.85 4.50
C GLY A 106 12.39 4.64 3.70
N TYR A 107 12.09 4.80 2.40
CA TYR A 107 11.73 3.67 1.54
C TYR A 107 12.90 2.68 1.41
N ASP A 108 14.07 3.15 0.99
CA ASP A 108 15.28 2.33 0.87
C ASP A 108 15.62 1.64 2.20
N ALA A 109 15.64 2.41 3.29
CA ALA A 109 15.91 1.88 4.62
C ALA A 109 14.90 0.78 5.02
N SER A 110 13.62 0.93 4.66
CA SER A 110 12.60 -0.07 4.94
C SER A 110 12.84 -1.37 4.16
N GLN A 111 13.24 -1.30 2.89
CA GLN A 111 13.49 -2.49 2.05
C GLN A 111 14.70 -3.30 2.55
N TYR A 112 15.77 -2.61 2.97
CA TYR A 112 16.88 -3.26 3.65
C TYR A 112 16.46 -3.86 4.99
N ALA A 113 15.69 -3.15 5.81
CA ALA A 113 15.20 -3.66 7.10
C ALA A 113 14.32 -4.91 6.92
N LEU A 114 13.38 -4.90 5.96
CA LEU A 114 12.56 -6.06 5.58
C LEU A 114 13.42 -7.27 5.25
N THR A 115 14.39 -7.10 4.34
CA THR A 115 15.34 -8.15 3.94
C THR A 115 16.11 -8.71 5.13
N LEU A 116 16.64 -7.83 5.99
CA LEU A 116 17.39 -8.23 7.18
C LEU A 116 16.54 -8.97 8.21
N VAL A 117 15.30 -8.53 8.44
CA VAL A 117 14.36 -9.23 9.34
C VAL A 117 14.05 -10.63 8.81
N TYR A 118 13.85 -10.79 7.50
CA TYR A 118 13.63 -12.11 6.90
C TYR A 118 14.85 -13.02 7.03
N LEU A 119 16.06 -12.52 6.74
CA LEU A 119 17.30 -13.29 6.93
C LEU A 119 17.49 -13.67 8.40
N PHE A 120 17.29 -12.74 9.32
CA PHE A 120 17.38 -13.01 10.75
C PHE A 120 16.37 -14.08 11.16
N THR A 121 15.11 -13.97 10.74
CA THR A 121 14.05 -14.95 11.00
C THR A 121 14.39 -16.33 10.41
N TYR A 122 15.07 -16.40 9.27
CA TYR A 122 15.58 -17.66 8.71
C TYR A 122 16.60 -18.33 9.64
N TRP A 123 17.53 -17.57 10.23
CA TRP A 123 18.59 -18.12 11.09
C TRP A 123 18.09 -18.51 12.49
N VAL A 124 17.29 -17.65 13.13
CA VAL A 124 16.89 -17.84 14.54
C VAL A 124 15.49 -18.45 14.71
N GLY A 125 14.68 -18.43 13.66
CA GLY A 125 13.28 -18.83 13.70
C GLY A 125 12.34 -17.74 14.23
N TYR A 126 11.07 -17.80 13.83
CA TYR A 126 10.06 -16.79 14.20
C TYR A 126 9.71 -16.80 15.70
N GLU A 127 9.97 -17.91 16.40
CA GLU A 127 9.74 -18.04 17.85
C GLU A 127 10.60 -17.06 18.65
N TRP A 128 11.73 -16.59 18.08
CA TRP A 128 12.58 -15.59 18.72
C TRP A 128 11.85 -14.29 19.04
N PHE A 129 10.82 -13.92 18.26
CA PHE A 129 10.04 -12.70 18.48
C PHE A 129 8.95 -12.84 19.56
N LYS A 130 8.87 -13.99 20.25
CA LYS A 130 7.84 -14.29 21.26
C LYS A 130 8.30 -13.92 22.66
N PHE A 131 8.39 -12.62 22.91
CA PHE A 131 8.72 -12.10 24.24
C PHE A 131 8.10 -10.71 24.46
N TYR A 132 8.14 -10.27 25.71
CA TYR A 132 7.82 -8.89 26.07
C TYR A 132 9.11 -8.11 26.28
N VAL A 133 9.20 -6.94 25.64
CA VAL A 133 10.34 -6.03 25.78
C VAL A 133 10.24 -5.28 27.11
N PHE A 134 9.07 -4.73 27.40
CA PHE A 134 8.78 -4.02 28.63
C PHE A 134 7.28 -4.12 28.96
N GLY A 135 6.95 -4.60 30.16
CA GLY A 135 5.56 -4.83 30.54
C GLY A 135 4.85 -5.77 29.56
N LYS A 136 3.77 -5.29 28.93
CA LYS A 136 3.01 -6.02 27.89
C LYS A 136 3.36 -5.62 26.45
N ILE A 137 4.46 -4.90 26.24
CA ILE A 137 4.89 -4.45 24.91
C ILE A 137 5.67 -5.58 24.22
N SER A 138 5.10 -6.15 23.17
CA SER A 138 5.76 -7.15 22.31
C SER A 138 6.52 -6.48 21.16
N PRO A 139 7.48 -7.18 20.52
CA PRO A 139 8.14 -6.69 19.31
C PRO A 139 7.16 -6.28 18.19
N ALA A 140 6.02 -6.97 18.08
CA ALA A 140 4.99 -6.66 17.09
C ALA A 140 4.38 -5.26 17.31
N ILE A 141 4.14 -4.86 18.58
CA ILE A 141 3.62 -3.53 18.92
C ILE A 141 4.66 -2.44 18.63
N ILE A 142 5.95 -2.72 18.87
CA ILE A 142 7.04 -1.78 18.54
C ILE A 142 7.13 -1.58 17.03
N PHE A 143 7.03 -2.67 16.26
CA PHE A 143 6.96 -2.61 14.80
C PHE A 143 5.77 -1.78 14.35
N GLU A 144 4.56 -2.12 14.80
CA GLU A 144 3.34 -1.36 14.51
C GLU A 144 3.51 0.14 14.80
N SER A 145 4.05 0.49 15.97
CA SER A 145 4.28 1.88 16.35
C SER A 145 5.26 2.59 15.40
N THR A 146 6.31 1.90 14.95
CA THR A 146 7.26 2.42 13.97
C THR A 146 6.58 2.77 12.65
N PHE A 147 5.68 1.91 12.15
CA PHE A 147 4.93 2.19 10.92
C PHE A 147 4.08 3.46 11.05
N TYR A 148 3.37 3.65 12.17
CA TYR A 148 2.59 4.86 12.39
C TYR A 148 3.46 6.12 12.54
N LEU A 149 4.62 6.02 13.21
CA LEU A 149 5.57 7.13 13.32
C LEU A 149 6.12 7.56 11.95
N CYS A 150 6.50 6.59 11.11
CA CYS A 150 6.93 6.84 9.74
C CYS A 150 5.82 7.49 8.91
N CYS A 151 4.57 7.02 9.07
CA CYS A 151 3.42 7.59 8.39
C CYS A 151 3.19 9.06 8.77
N VAL A 152 3.18 9.38 10.07
CA VAL A 152 3.03 10.76 10.54
C VAL A 152 4.19 11.64 10.03
N GLY A 153 5.42 11.14 10.12
CA GLY A 153 6.60 11.85 9.61
C GLY A 153 6.49 12.18 8.12
N SER A 154 6.07 11.21 7.30
CA SER A 154 5.87 11.42 5.85
C SER A 154 4.79 12.45 5.57
N VAL A 155 3.66 12.41 6.30
CA VAL A 155 2.57 13.38 6.13
C VAL A 155 3.04 14.79 6.46
N VAL A 156 3.71 14.96 7.60
CA VAL A 156 4.22 16.27 8.03
C VAL A 156 5.22 16.81 7.01
N MET A 157 6.16 15.98 6.54
CA MET A 157 7.17 16.40 5.58
C MET A 157 6.56 16.81 4.23
N SER A 158 5.65 16.01 3.68
CA SER A 158 5.01 16.34 2.40
C SER A 158 4.14 17.60 2.49
N VAL A 159 3.40 17.79 3.60
CA VAL A 159 2.65 19.04 3.85
C VAL A 159 3.59 20.24 3.92
N TYR A 160 4.73 20.10 4.62
CA TYR A 160 5.75 21.15 4.67
C TYR A 160 6.31 21.49 3.30
N ASN A 161 6.64 20.49 2.48
CA ASN A 161 7.18 20.70 1.14
C ASN A 161 6.16 21.37 0.19
N MET A 162 4.90 20.96 0.26
CA MET A 162 3.83 21.63 -0.49
C MET A 162 3.61 23.07 -0.03
N TRP A 163 3.61 23.31 1.28
CA TRP A 163 3.54 24.67 1.82
C TRP A 163 4.73 25.51 1.37
N TYR A 164 5.94 24.95 1.38
CA TYR A 164 7.15 25.62 0.94
C TYR A 164 7.06 26.00 -0.54
N SER A 165 6.63 25.07 -1.41
CA SER A 165 6.40 25.32 -2.83
C SER A 165 5.35 26.42 -3.09
N TYR A 166 4.29 26.47 -2.28
CA TYR A 166 3.23 27.48 -2.38
C TYR A 166 3.63 28.86 -1.83
N ALA A 167 4.21 28.88 -0.63
CA ALA A 167 4.45 30.09 0.14
C ALA A 167 5.78 30.75 -0.23
N VAL A 168 6.83 29.95 -0.44
CA VAL A 168 8.21 30.42 -0.65
C VAL A 168 8.55 30.43 -2.14
N ASP A 169 8.56 29.26 -2.79
CA ASP A 169 9.06 29.14 -4.17
C ASP A 169 8.07 29.68 -5.22
N LYS A 170 6.79 29.78 -4.88
CA LYS A 170 5.70 30.15 -5.80
C LYS A 170 5.62 29.24 -7.03
N THR A 171 6.03 27.98 -6.89
CA THR A 171 6.03 26.95 -7.95
C THR A 171 4.85 25.99 -7.88
N PHE A 172 3.96 26.17 -6.90
CA PHE A 172 2.82 25.29 -6.68
C PHE A 172 1.87 25.25 -7.89
N LYS A 173 1.56 24.04 -8.37
CA LYS A 173 0.89 23.81 -9.65
C LYS A 173 -0.63 24.08 -9.61
N GLN A 174 -1.27 23.84 -8.47
CA GLN A 174 -2.74 23.79 -8.42
C GLN A 174 -3.36 25.17 -8.16
N LYS A 175 -4.40 25.48 -8.94
CA LYS A 175 -5.08 26.79 -8.92
C LYS A 175 -6.01 26.99 -7.72
N SER A 176 -6.44 25.90 -7.09
CA SER A 176 -7.38 25.94 -5.96
C SER A 176 -7.05 24.84 -4.95
N PHE A 177 -7.46 25.07 -3.71
CA PHE A 177 -7.35 24.07 -2.65
C PHE A 177 -8.10 22.77 -2.98
N TYR A 178 -9.25 22.88 -3.66
CA TYR A 178 -10.01 21.71 -4.09
C TYR A 178 -9.23 20.84 -5.07
N GLU A 179 -8.62 21.43 -6.11
CA GLU A 179 -7.78 20.65 -7.02
C GLU A 179 -6.58 20.07 -6.28
N ALA A 180 -5.97 20.82 -5.36
CA ALA A 180 -4.84 20.34 -4.55
C ALA A 180 -5.15 19.08 -3.73
N ILE A 181 -6.30 19.01 -3.05
CA ILE A 181 -6.66 17.86 -2.20
C ILE A 181 -7.32 16.72 -2.98
N ARG A 182 -7.71 16.95 -4.23
CA ARG A 182 -8.52 16.02 -5.01
C ARG A 182 -7.99 14.59 -5.09
N PRO A 183 -6.67 14.35 -5.23
CA PRO A 183 -6.13 12.99 -5.21
C PRO A 183 -6.34 12.28 -3.87
N MET A 184 -6.44 13.00 -2.76
CA MET A 184 -6.62 12.36 -1.45
C MET A 184 -8.03 11.82 -1.24
N ILE A 185 -9.04 12.41 -1.91
CA ILE A 185 -10.46 12.10 -1.66
C ILE A 185 -10.79 10.61 -1.88
N PRO A 186 -10.51 9.99 -3.05
CA PRO A 186 -10.85 8.59 -3.27
C PRO A 186 -10.09 7.62 -2.36
N SER A 187 -8.84 7.93 -1.98
CA SER A 187 -8.05 7.06 -1.10
C SER A 187 -8.56 7.12 0.33
N VAL A 188 -8.82 8.32 0.85
CA VAL A 188 -9.42 8.50 2.17
C VAL A 188 -10.77 7.80 2.24
N PHE A 189 -11.60 7.93 1.20
CA PHE A 189 -12.89 7.24 1.13
C PHE A 189 -12.71 5.71 1.14
N LEU A 190 -11.78 5.18 0.34
CA LEU A 190 -11.45 3.76 0.33
C LEU A 190 -11.04 3.27 1.72
N PHE A 191 -10.11 3.96 2.40
CA PHE A 191 -9.63 3.57 3.72
C PHE A 191 -10.73 3.59 4.77
N VAL A 192 -11.57 4.62 4.77
CA VAL A 192 -12.71 4.72 5.69
C VAL A 192 -13.68 3.55 5.44
N VAL A 193 -14.03 3.27 4.19
CA VAL A 193 -14.92 2.14 3.85
C VAL A 193 -14.30 0.81 4.28
N SER A 194 -13.01 0.58 4.03
CA SER A 194 -12.31 -0.65 4.43
C SER A 194 -12.31 -0.85 5.95
N ILE A 195 -11.99 0.20 6.72
CA ILE A 195 -11.95 0.15 8.19
C ILE A 195 -13.36 -0.07 8.74
N VAL A 196 -14.36 0.66 8.23
CA VAL A 196 -15.76 0.50 8.66
C VAL A 196 -16.27 -0.90 8.32
N TRP A 197 -15.98 -1.42 7.13
CA TRP A 197 -16.37 -2.77 6.74
C TRP A 197 -15.72 -3.82 7.65
N ALA A 198 -14.41 -3.73 7.90
CA ALA A 198 -13.72 -4.64 8.79
C ALA A 198 -14.25 -4.59 10.24
N ALA A 199 -14.54 -3.40 10.76
CA ALA A 199 -15.03 -3.21 12.13
C ALA A 199 -16.50 -3.59 12.31
N ALA A 200 -17.35 -3.38 11.30
CA ALA A 200 -18.78 -3.67 11.34
C ALA A 200 -19.14 -5.08 10.86
N SER A 201 -18.18 -5.81 10.29
CA SER A 201 -18.37 -7.18 9.79
C SER A 201 -18.82 -8.13 10.90
N ARG A 202 -19.98 -8.76 10.72
CA ARG A 202 -20.54 -9.73 11.68
C ARG A 202 -19.83 -11.08 11.60
N THR A 203 -19.22 -11.40 10.46
CA THR A 203 -18.52 -12.68 10.25
C THR A 203 -17.02 -12.60 10.53
N ASP A 204 -16.51 -11.44 10.96
CA ASP A 204 -15.07 -11.16 11.06
C ASP A 204 -14.35 -11.53 9.75
N VAL A 205 -14.82 -10.95 8.64
CA VAL A 205 -14.28 -11.25 7.30
C VAL A 205 -12.78 -10.93 7.22
N CYS A 206 -12.36 -9.85 7.89
CA CYS A 206 -10.96 -9.45 7.97
C CYS A 206 -10.11 -10.45 8.77
N GLY A 207 -10.64 -11.08 9.81
CA GLY A 207 -9.94 -12.12 10.57
C GLY A 207 -9.99 -13.51 9.93
N THR A 208 -11.01 -13.77 9.11
CA THR A 208 -11.24 -15.03 8.40
C THR A 208 -10.36 -15.16 7.16
N ASP A 209 -10.33 -14.13 6.30
CA ASP A 209 -9.53 -14.11 5.07
C ASP A 209 -8.81 -12.75 4.89
N PRO A 210 -7.87 -12.41 5.80
CA PRO A 210 -7.17 -11.12 5.80
C PRO A 210 -6.46 -10.85 4.48
N ARG A 211 -5.89 -11.87 3.86
CA ARG A 211 -5.11 -11.73 2.61
C ARG A 211 -6.01 -11.22 1.49
N THR A 212 -7.15 -11.87 1.27
CA THR A 212 -8.09 -11.45 0.23
C THR A 212 -8.66 -10.06 0.53
N PHE A 213 -8.97 -9.78 1.80
CA PHE A 213 -9.48 -8.48 2.22
C PHE A 213 -8.48 -7.34 1.93
N PHE A 214 -7.21 -7.54 2.28
CA PHE A 214 -6.15 -6.55 2.05
C PHE A 214 -5.83 -6.38 0.57
N PHE A 215 -5.83 -7.47 -0.21
CA PHE A 215 -5.65 -7.39 -1.66
C PHE A 215 -6.77 -6.59 -2.35
N ALA A 216 -8.01 -6.73 -1.91
CA ALA A 216 -9.14 -5.97 -2.45
C ALA A 216 -9.03 -4.46 -2.19
N MET A 217 -8.31 -4.04 -1.14
CA MET A 217 -8.01 -2.64 -0.87
C MET A 217 -6.79 -2.12 -1.65
N GLY A 218 -5.84 -2.99 -1.99
CA GLY A 218 -4.57 -2.62 -2.65
C GLY A 218 -4.70 -2.03 -4.07
N THR A 219 -5.88 -2.11 -4.69
CA THR A 219 -6.09 -1.73 -6.09
C THR A 219 -6.43 -0.25 -6.26
N CYS A 220 -5.55 0.62 -5.79
CA CYS A 220 -5.71 2.08 -5.86
C CYS A 220 -5.44 2.60 -7.28
N ARG A 221 -6.50 2.90 -8.05
CA ARG A 221 -6.42 3.63 -9.34
C ARG A 221 -5.81 5.04 -9.26
N LEU A 222 -5.53 5.51 -8.05
CA LEU A 222 -4.96 6.82 -7.76
C LEU A 222 -3.68 7.13 -8.52
N ILE A 223 -2.82 6.13 -8.66
CA ILE A 223 -1.52 6.30 -9.31
C ILE A 223 -1.68 6.56 -10.79
N ILE A 224 -2.68 5.96 -11.40
CA ILE A 224 -2.87 6.03 -12.85
C ILE A 224 -3.29 7.44 -13.30
N SER A 225 -4.06 8.14 -12.47
CA SER A 225 -4.43 9.52 -12.75
C SER A 225 -3.28 10.53 -12.60
N GLN A 226 -2.24 10.18 -11.85
CA GLN A 226 -1.09 11.05 -11.57
C GLN A 226 -0.05 11.04 -12.68
N MET A 227 0.16 9.87 -13.29
CA MET A 227 1.27 9.64 -14.24
C MET A 227 0.92 10.06 -15.67
N SER A 228 -0.35 10.39 -15.92
CA SER A 228 -0.84 10.82 -17.22
C SER A 228 -0.98 12.33 -17.38
N ASN A 229 -0.55 13.14 -16.40
CA ASN A 229 -0.88 14.58 -16.32
C ASN A 229 -2.39 14.88 -16.42
N HIS A 230 -3.25 13.86 -16.32
CA HIS A 230 -4.69 14.03 -16.36
C HIS A 230 -5.23 14.45 -14.99
N ARG A 231 -6.38 15.11 -15.05
CA ARG A 231 -7.09 15.65 -13.90
C ARG A 231 -7.67 14.48 -13.09
N CYS A 232 -7.15 14.21 -11.88
CA CYS A 232 -7.53 13.08 -11.02
C CYS A 232 -9.05 12.98 -10.77
N GLU A 233 -9.70 11.90 -11.19
CA GLU A 233 -11.13 11.69 -10.95
C GLU A 233 -11.43 11.36 -9.49
N VAL A 234 -12.40 12.08 -8.89
CA VAL A 234 -12.83 11.83 -7.49
C VAL A 234 -13.59 10.53 -7.38
N TRP A 235 -14.42 10.23 -8.38
CA TRP A 235 -15.22 9.03 -8.46
C TRP A 235 -14.65 8.12 -9.52
N ASN A 236 -14.42 6.86 -9.15
CA ASN A 236 -14.03 5.83 -10.09
C ASN A 236 -14.91 4.59 -9.89
N ALA A 237 -15.14 3.84 -10.98
CA ALA A 237 -16.03 2.69 -10.98
C ALA A 237 -15.57 1.57 -10.01
N LEU A 238 -14.25 1.42 -9.79
CA LEU A 238 -13.73 0.43 -8.85
C LEU A 238 -14.06 0.78 -7.41
N LEU A 239 -13.95 2.06 -7.03
CA LEU A 239 -14.31 2.53 -5.70
C LEU A 239 -15.81 2.36 -5.47
N ALA A 240 -16.64 2.70 -6.45
CA ALA A 240 -18.08 2.46 -6.38
C ALA A 240 -18.40 0.98 -6.20
N LEU A 241 -17.79 0.10 -7.00
CA LEU A 241 -17.92 -1.36 -6.88
C LEU A 241 -17.51 -1.84 -5.49
N TYR A 242 -16.35 -1.40 -4.98
CA TYR A 242 -15.84 -1.78 -3.66
C TYR A 242 -16.82 -1.36 -2.55
N THR A 243 -17.29 -0.10 -2.58
CA THR A 243 -18.25 0.41 -1.59
C THR A 243 -19.60 -0.28 -1.67
N CYS A 244 -20.10 -0.58 -2.87
CA CYS A 244 -21.31 -1.38 -3.04
C CYS A 244 -21.16 -2.78 -2.46
N VAL A 245 -20.03 -3.45 -2.72
CA VAL A 245 -19.75 -4.78 -2.17
C VAL A 245 -19.63 -4.75 -0.66
N ALA A 246 -18.95 -3.75 -0.08
CA ALA A 246 -18.86 -3.56 1.36
C ALA A 246 -20.26 -3.39 1.99
N GLY A 247 -21.11 -2.54 1.40
CA GLY A 247 -22.48 -2.34 1.85
C GLY A 247 -23.33 -3.62 1.76
N LEU A 248 -23.30 -4.31 0.61
CA LEU A 248 -24.01 -5.58 0.41
C LEU A 248 -23.53 -6.67 1.38
N SER A 249 -22.23 -6.72 1.67
CA SER A 249 -21.64 -7.68 2.59
C SER A 249 -22.14 -7.48 4.02
N LEU A 250 -22.30 -6.23 4.45
CA LEU A 250 -22.88 -5.89 5.76
C LEU A 250 -24.38 -6.23 5.85
N LEU A 251 -25.11 -6.16 4.73
CA LEU A 251 -26.52 -6.53 4.65
C LEU A 251 -26.73 -8.06 4.56
N MET A 252 -25.77 -8.79 3.97
CA MET A 252 -25.85 -10.23 3.74
C MET A 252 -24.64 -10.98 4.36
N PRO A 253 -24.60 -11.13 5.70
CA PRO A 253 -23.46 -11.77 6.38
C PRO A 253 -23.13 -13.18 5.86
N SER A 254 -24.14 -13.96 5.45
CA SER A 254 -23.95 -15.32 4.93
C SER A 254 -23.18 -15.39 3.60
N ALA A 255 -23.19 -14.31 2.82
CA ALA A 255 -22.51 -14.24 1.52
C ALA A 255 -21.22 -13.39 1.56
N GLU A 256 -20.92 -12.74 2.69
CA GLU A 256 -19.84 -11.75 2.85
C GLU A 256 -18.48 -12.24 2.32
N LEU A 257 -18.05 -13.45 2.69
CA LEU A 257 -16.76 -13.99 2.23
C LEU A 257 -16.75 -14.29 0.72
N THR A 258 -17.87 -14.79 0.18
CA THR A 258 -18.00 -15.06 -1.26
C THR A 258 -18.01 -13.75 -2.05
N LEU A 259 -18.74 -12.75 -1.56
CA LEU A 259 -18.78 -11.41 -2.16
C LEU A 259 -17.39 -10.78 -2.20
N LEU A 260 -16.62 -10.87 -1.11
CA LEU A 260 -15.23 -10.40 -1.07
C LEU A 260 -14.34 -11.10 -2.12
N ARG A 261 -14.41 -12.43 -2.21
CA ARG A 261 -13.55 -13.19 -3.14
C ARG A 261 -13.89 -12.91 -4.60
N VAL A 262 -15.19 -12.89 -4.93
CA VAL A 262 -15.67 -12.59 -6.27
C VAL A 262 -15.33 -11.15 -6.65
N SER A 263 -15.58 -10.19 -5.75
CA SER A 263 -15.27 -8.79 -6.02
C SER A 263 -13.77 -8.58 -6.23
N ASN A 264 -12.90 -9.23 -5.44
CA ASN A 264 -11.46 -9.11 -5.61
C ASN A 264 -11.00 -9.57 -7.00
N LEU A 265 -11.53 -10.69 -7.52
CA LEU A 265 -11.24 -11.14 -8.88
C LEU A 265 -11.69 -10.11 -9.94
N VAL A 266 -12.90 -9.58 -9.80
CA VAL A 266 -13.44 -8.58 -10.72
C VAL A 266 -12.60 -7.29 -10.67
N ILE A 267 -12.24 -6.84 -9.47
CA ILE A 267 -11.44 -5.63 -9.27
C ILE A 267 -10.05 -5.80 -9.90
N ILE A 268 -9.39 -6.95 -9.70
CA ILE A 268 -8.09 -7.25 -10.33
C ILE A 268 -8.21 -7.20 -11.86
N LEU A 269 -9.21 -7.88 -12.43
CA LEU A 269 -9.42 -7.88 -13.89
C LEU A 269 -9.67 -6.47 -14.45
N LEU A 270 -10.53 -5.69 -13.78
CA LEU A 270 -10.85 -4.31 -14.19
C LEU A 270 -9.69 -3.34 -13.94
N HIS A 271 -8.81 -3.61 -13.00
CA HIS A 271 -7.61 -2.83 -12.75
C HIS A 271 -6.54 -3.14 -13.81
N SER A 272 -6.28 -4.42 -14.10
CA SER A 272 -5.36 -4.85 -15.15
C SER A 272 -5.81 -4.38 -16.53
N HIS A 273 -7.09 -4.54 -16.87
CA HIS A 273 -7.64 -4.04 -18.14
C HIS A 273 -7.43 -2.53 -18.28
N TYR A 274 -7.68 -1.77 -17.20
CA TYR A 274 -7.48 -0.33 -17.22
C TYR A 274 -6.00 0.06 -17.40
N GLY A 275 -5.06 -0.64 -16.75
CA GLY A 275 -3.63 -0.43 -16.97
C GLY A 275 -3.21 -0.67 -18.42
N ILE A 276 -3.74 -1.73 -19.06
CA ILE A 276 -3.46 -2.04 -20.47
C ILE A 276 -4.05 -0.99 -21.41
N CYS A 277 -5.28 -0.53 -21.18
CA CYS A 277 -5.92 0.47 -22.04
C CYS A 277 -5.22 1.83 -21.97
N VAL A 278 -4.79 2.24 -20.77
CA VAL A 278 -4.09 3.51 -20.59
C VAL A 278 -2.75 3.53 -21.34
N ASP A 279 -2.05 2.39 -21.40
CA ASP A 279 -0.84 2.24 -22.21
C ASP A 279 -1.09 2.52 -23.71
N GLY A 280 -2.16 1.94 -24.26
CA GLY A 280 -2.55 2.16 -25.66
C GLY A 280 -2.93 3.62 -25.98
N ASP A 281 -3.43 4.38 -25.01
CA ASP A 281 -3.72 5.81 -25.19
C ASP A 281 -2.44 6.68 -25.17
N PHE A 282 -1.37 6.23 -24.49
CA PHE A 282 -0.08 6.93 -24.49
C PHE A 282 0.75 6.67 -25.75
N GLU A 283 0.63 5.49 -26.37
CA GLU A 283 1.30 5.19 -27.65
C GLU A 283 0.69 5.97 -28.85
N ALA A 284 -0.50 6.54 -28.67
CA ALA A 284 -1.21 7.29 -29.71
C ALA A 284 -0.82 8.78 -29.81
N TYR A 285 0.06 9.27 -28.93
CA TYR A 285 0.57 10.66 -28.87
C TYR A 285 2.09 10.73 -29.08
#